data_AF-A0A960H4R2-F1
#
_entry.id   AF-A0A960H4R2-F1
#
_cell.length_a   1.000
_cell.length_b   1.000
_cell.length_c   1.000
_cell.angle_alpha   90.00
_cell.angle_beta   90.00
_cell.angle_gamma   90.00
#
_symmetry.space_group_name_H-M   'P 1'
#
loop_
_entity.id
_entity.type
_entity.pdbx_description
1 polymer ?
#
loop_
_entity_poly.entity_id
_entity_poly.type
_entity_poly.pdbx_seq_one_letter_code
_entity_poly.pdbx_strand_id
1 'polypeptide(L)'
;MPARVGDMAVETHGIAPIPPGNRYGTARRLFTVWFAPQVNMTVVFTGTLAIVLGLGFWLGLLAMVIGTVLGCLAVGYLSTWGPRTGTAQLPNARMAFGGTVAVVAVIQWLSSIAWDGLVGLFGGEALAELLGMPFWLAVVIV
;
A
#
# COMPACT_ATOMS: atom_id res chain seq x y z
N MET A 1 -0.70 11.02 22.68
CA MET A 1 -1.08 11.12 21.26
C MET A 1 -0.16 12.12 20.60
N PRO A 2 0.59 11.71 19.57
CA PRO A 2 1.46 12.61 18.84
C PRO A 2 0.67 13.77 18.24
N ALA A 3 1.14 14.99 18.49
CA ALA A 3 0.47 16.22 18.04
C ALA A 3 1.21 16.91 16.88
N ARG A 4 2.43 16.47 16.58
CA ARG A 4 3.31 17.09 15.58
C ARG A 4 4.30 16.09 14.97
N VAL A 5 4.94 16.51 13.89
CA VAL A 5 6.01 15.75 13.24
C VAL A 5 7.21 15.62 14.19
N GLY A 6 7.77 14.41 14.29
CA GLY A 6 8.92 14.11 15.15
C GLY A 6 8.55 13.90 16.63
N ASP A 7 7.26 13.81 16.95
CA ASP A 7 6.82 13.41 18.28
C ASP A 7 7.05 11.90 18.46
N MET A 8 7.81 11.52 19.50
CA MET A 8 8.14 10.13 19.83
C MET A 8 7.12 9.51 20.79
N ALA A 9 6.05 10.23 21.13
CA ALA A 9 4.98 9.69 21.96
C ALA A 9 4.30 8.49 21.28
N VAL A 10 4.14 7.40 22.02
CA VAL A 10 3.41 6.21 21.57
C VAL A 10 1.95 6.57 21.28
N GLU A 11 1.44 6.11 20.14
CA GLU A 11 0.04 6.32 19.75
C GLU A 11 -0.88 5.41 20.59
N THR A 12 -1.91 6.01 21.20
CA THR A 12 -2.83 5.32 22.12
C THR A 12 -4.30 5.43 21.71
N HIS A 13 -4.64 6.22 20.68
CA HIS A 13 -6.03 6.42 20.25
C HIS A 13 -6.65 5.21 19.52
N GLY A 14 -5.81 4.27 19.06
CA GLY A 14 -6.28 3.04 18.42
C GLY A 14 -7.17 3.32 17.21
N ILE A 15 -8.40 2.77 17.22
CA ILE A 15 -9.35 2.86 16.10
C ILE A 15 -10.25 4.09 16.15
N ALA A 16 -10.20 4.86 17.24
CA ALA A 16 -11.12 5.97 17.47
C ALA A 16 -10.85 7.12 16.48
N PRO A 17 -11.88 7.92 16.12
CA PRO A 17 -11.69 9.07 15.24
C PRO A 17 -10.66 10.06 15.81
N ILE A 18 -9.72 10.50 14.96
CA ILE A 18 -8.66 11.43 15.35
C ILE A 18 -9.23 12.86 15.50
N PRO A 19 -9.01 13.53 16.65
CA PRO A 19 -9.45 14.91 16.87
C PRO A 19 -8.83 15.91 15.88
N PRO A 20 -9.52 17.02 15.53
CA PRO A 20 -9.03 17.99 14.55
C PRO A 20 -7.63 18.57 14.87
N GLY A 21 -7.34 18.82 16.15
CA GLY A 21 -6.06 19.38 16.60
C GLY A 21 -4.85 18.46 16.40
N ASN A 22 -5.07 17.16 16.20
CA ASN A 22 -4.01 16.17 16.00
C ASN A 22 -3.90 15.72 14.52
N ARG A 23 -4.57 16.41 13.59
CA ARG A 23 -4.51 16.14 12.14
C ARG A 23 -3.41 16.99 11.48
N TYR A 24 -2.16 16.55 11.59
CA TYR A 24 -1.00 17.25 11.02
C TYR A 24 -0.49 16.64 9.69
N GLY A 25 -1.32 15.84 9.02
CA GLY A 25 -0.98 15.22 7.73
C GLY A 25 -1.05 16.20 6.55
N THR A 26 -0.10 16.12 5.63
CA THR A 26 -0.05 16.95 4.41
C THR A 26 0.00 16.07 3.17
N ALA A 27 -0.56 16.53 2.04
CA ALA A 27 -0.57 15.77 0.78
C ALA A 27 0.84 15.39 0.28
N ARG A 28 1.83 16.26 0.48
CA ARG A 28 3.24 15.96 0.14
C ARG A 28 3.81 14.78 0.93
N ARG A 29 3.33 14.56 2.16
CA ARG A 29 3.76 13.43 2.99
C ARG A 29 3.09 12.13 2.56
N LEU A 30 1.88 12.21 2.00
CA LEU A 30 1.25 11.05 1.36
C LEU A 30 2.09 10.57 0.18
N PHE A 31 2.66 11.49 -0.61
CA PHE A 31 3.54 11.10 -1.71
C PHE A 31 4.73 10.26 -1.22
N THR A 32 5.43 10.65 -0.17
CA THR A 32 6.58 9.87 0.33
C THR A 32 6.17 8.53 0.92
N VAL A 33 5.00 8.47 1.59
CA VAL A 33 4.43 7.22 2.12
C VAL A 33 4.04 6.26 1.00
N TRP A 34 3.50 6.75 -0.11
CA TRP A 34 3.10 5.92 -1.24
C TRP A 34 4.25 5.64 -2.21
N PHE A 35 5.24 6.51 -2.33
CA PHE A 35 6.36 6.33 -3.24
C PHE A 35 7.28 5.19 -2.80
N ALA A 36 7.62 5.11 -1.52
CA ALA A 36 8.52 4.10 -0.98
C ALA A 36 8.11 2.65 -1.31
N PRO A 37 6.85 2.21 -1.05
CA PRO A 37 6.44 0.85 -1.36
C PRO A 37 6.31 0.57 -2.86
N GLN A 38 6.20 1.59 -3.72
CA GLN A 38 6.07 1.40 -5.18
C GLN A 38 7.41 1.10 -5.86
N VAL A 39 8.54 1.37 -5.20
CA VAL A 39 9.87 0.98 -5.69
C VAL A 39 10.13 -0.48 -5.31
N ASN A 40 9.42 -1.39 -5.96
CA ASN A 40 9.54 -2.83 -5.74
C ASN A 40 9.66 -3.60 -7.05
N MET A 41 10.10 -4.85 -6.96
CA MET A 41 10.30 -5.71 -8.13
C MET A 41 8.99 -6.07 -8.84
N THR A 42 7.87 -6.17 -8.10
CA THR A 42 6.53 -6.42 -8.66
C THR A 42 6.15 -5.41 -9.74
N VAL A 43 6.48 -4.13 -9.53
CA VAL A 43 6.20 -3.07 -10.50
C VAL A 43 7.04 -3.24 -11.77
N VAL A 44 8.31 -3.66 -11.63
CA VAL A 44 9.19 -3.95 -12.77
C VAL A 44 8.62 -5.09 -13.61
N PHE A 45 8.24 -6.21 -12.97
CA PHE A 45 7.61 -7.34 -13.65
C PHE A 45 6.33 -6.93 -14.38
N THR A 46 5.47 -6.16 -13.70
CA THR A 46 4.22 -5.64 -14.29
C THR A 46 4.50 -4.81 -15.55
N GLY A 47 5.58 -4.02 -15.55
CA GLY A 47 5.99 -3.24 -16.73
C GLY A 47 6.49 -4.09 -17.89
N THR A 48 7.26 -5.14 -17.60
CA THR A 48 7.72 -6.06 -18.66
C THR A 48 6.57 -6.83 -19.31
N LEU A 49 5.48 -7.09 -18.56
CA LEU A 49 4.33 -7.82 -19.06
C LEU A 49 3.67 -7.15 -20.26
N ALA A 50 3.66 -5.81 -20.33
CA ALA A 50 3.11 -5.10 -21.48
C ALA A 50 3.84 -5.47 -22.79
N ILE A 51 5.16 -5.65 -22.74
CA ILE A 51 5.97 -6.06 -23.89
C ILE A 51 5.70 -7.52 -24.25
N VAL A 52 5.61 -8.40 -23.24
CA VAL A 52 5.30 -9.83 -23.43
C VAL A 52 3.93 -10.02 -24.07
N LEU A 53 2.96 -9.17 -23.75
CA LEU A 53 1.62 -9.16 -24.36
C LEU A 53 1.59 -8.59 -25.80
N GLY A 54 2.74 -8.22 -26.35
CA GLY A 54 2.88 -7.75 -27.73
C GLY A 54 2.68 -6.25 -27.92
N LEU A 55 2.57 -5.45 -26.85
CA LEU A 55 2.61 -3.99 -26.97
C LEU A 55 4.05 -3.51 -27.11
N GLY A 56 4.33 -2.65 -28.09
CA GLY A 56 5.61 -1.94 -28.16
C GLY A 56 5.83 -1.06 -26.92
N PHE A 57 7.09 -0.71 -26.63
CA PHE A 57 7.48 0.06 -25.43
C PHE A 57 6.61 1.30 -25.18
N TRP A 58 6.38 2.12 -26.21
CA TRP A 58 5.59 3.35 -26.08
C TRP A 58 4.11 3.11 -25.80
N LEU A 59 3.52 2.10 -26.43
CA LEU A 59 2.12 1.73 -26.19
C LEU A 59 1.95 1.11 -24.81
N GLY A 60 2.90 0.26 -24.39
CA GLY A 60 2.94 -0.32 -23.05
C GLY A 60 3.05 0.76 -21.98
N LEU A 61 4.00 1.70 -22.13
CA LEU A 61 4.15 2.84 -21.23
C LEU A 61 2.88 3.67 -21.14
N LEU A 62 2.26 3.98 -22.28
CA LEU A 62 1.02 4.76 -22.31
C LEU A 62 -0.14 4.01 -21.64
N ALA A 63 -0.29 2.71 -21.89
CA ALA A 63 -1.29 1.88 -21.23
C ALA A 63 -1.08 1.83 -19.70
N MET A 64 0.17 1.73 -19.24
CA MET A 64 0.51 1.76 -17.81
C MET A 64 0.19 3.11 -17.18
N VAL A 65 0.54 4.22 -17.84
CA VAL A 65 0.24 5.58 -17.35
C VAL A 65 -1.27 5.76 -17.24
N ILE A 66 -2.04 5.38 -18.27
CA ILE A 66 -3.51 5.48 -18.24
C ILE A 66 -4.09 4.62 -17.11
N GLY A 67 -3.68 3.34 -17.01
CA GLY A 67 -4.16 2.46 -15.95
C GLY A 67 -3.85 2.99 -14.55
N THR A 68 -2.65 3.53 -14.36
CA THR A 68 -2.23 4.13 -13.10
C THR A 68 -3.05 5.37 -12.77
N VAL A 69 -3.25 6.28 -13.73
CA VAL A 69 -4.07 7.49 -13.52
C VAL A 69 -5.51 7.12 -13.17
N LEU A 70 -6.13 6.18 -13.91
CA LEU A 70 -7.48 5.72 -13.63
C LEU A 70 -7.61 5.09 -12.23
N GLY A 71 -6.65 4.26 -11.83
CA GLY A 71 -6.61 3.70 -10.47
C GLY A 71 -6.43 4.77 -9.40
N CYS A 72 -5.52 5.72 -9.61
CA CYS A 72 -5.26 6.82 -8.70
C CYS A 72 -6.48 7.73 -8.50
N LEU A 73 -7.35 7.91 -9.51
CA LEU A 73 -8.56 8.70 -9.37
C LEU A 73 -9.54 8.08 -8.36
N ALA A 74 -9.74 6.76 -8.41
CA ALA A 74 -10.60 6.05 -7.47
C ALA A 74 -10.03 6.13 -6.04
N VAL A 75 -8.73 5.86 -5.87
CA VAL A 75 -8.05 5.93 -4.58
C VAL A 75 -8.04 7.37 -4.04
N GLY A 76 -7.81 8.36 -4.90
CA GLY A 76 -7.81 9.77 -4.56
C GLY A 76 -9.17 10.24 -4.05
N TYR A 77 -10.26 9.82 -4.72
CA TYR A 77 -11.62 10.12 -4.26
C TYR A 77 -11.90 9.53 -2.88
N LEU A 78 -11.59 8.25 -2.67
CA LEU A 78 -11.75 7.57 -1.37
C LEU A 78 -10.88 8.21 -0.27
N SER A 79 -9.70 8.72 -0.63
CA SER A 79 -8.80 9.40 0.31
C SER A 79 -9.37 10.72 0.85
N THR A 80 -10.39 11.31 0.21
CA THR A 80 -11.05 12.52 0.72
C THR A 80 -11.95 12.25 1.94
N TRP A 81 -12.36 11.00 2.16
CA TRP A 81 -13.26 10.65 3.27
C TRP A 81 -12.52 10.59 4.61
N GLY A 82 -11.25 10.16 4.61
CA GLY A 82 -10.41 10.07 5.81
C GLY A 82 -10.24 11.40 6.56
N PRO A 83 -9.89 12.52 5.90
CA PRO A 83 -9.81 13.83 6.54
C PRO A 83 -11.14 14.34 7.10
N ARG A 84 -12.28 13.91 6.53
CA ARG A 84 -13.61 14.33 6.98
C ARG A 84 -14.06 13.55 8.21
N THR A 85 -13.95 12.22 8.18
CA THR A 85 -14.41 11.36 9.29
C THR A 85 -13.36 11.24 10.40
N GLY A 86 -12.08 11.47 10.09
CA GLY A 86 -10.97 11.27 11.02
C GLY A 86 -10.73 9.80 11.38
N THR A 87 -11.35 8.87 10.64
CA THR A 87 -11.29 7.43 10.92
C THR A 87 -10.38 6.69 9.94
N ALA A 88 -9.88 5.53 10.37
CA ALA A 88 -9.18 4.61 9.48
C ALA A 88 -10.14 4.00 8.43
N GLN A 89 -9.57 3.49 7.33
CA GLN A 89 -10.36 2.96 6.20
C GLN A 89 -11.32 1.84 6.60
N LEU A 90 -10.91 0.93 7.50
CA LEU A 90 -11.77 -0.18 7.97
C LEU A 90 -12.97 0.29 8.82
N PRO A 91 -12.80 1.11 9.87
CA PRO A 91 -13.93 1.73 10.56
C PRO A 91 -14.84 2.53 9.62
N ASN A 92 -14.26 3.26 8.66
CA ASN A 92 -15.02 4.03 7.67
C ASN A 92 -15.84 3.13 6.73
N ALA A 93 -15.32 1.96 6.36
CA ALA A 93 -16.03 0.98 5.53
C ALA A 93 -17.31 0.45 6.19
N ARG A 94 -17.43 0.53 7.53
CA ARG A 94 -18.68 0.20 8.23
C ARG A 94 -19.85 1.08 7.80
N MET A 95 -19.60 2.31 7.35
CA MET A 95 -20.66 3.20 6.87
C MET A 95 -21.28 2.70 5.56
N ALA A 96 -20.49 2.07 4.69
CA ALA A 96 -20.96 1.56 3.40
C ALA A 96 -21.46 0.11 3.47
N PHE A 97 -20.78 -0.74 4.24
CA PHE A 97 -21.05 -2.18 4.31
C PHE A 97 -21.82 -2.62 5.57
N GLY A 98 -22.02 -1.74 6.55
CA GLY A 98 -22.73 -2.07 7.78
C GLY A 98 -22.10 -3.27 8.50
N GLY A 99 -22.92 -4.29 8.82
CA GLY A 99 -22.48 -5.50 9.50
C GLY A 99 -21.63 -6.45 8.64
N THR A 100 -21.68 -6.35 7.31
CA THR A 100 -20.88 -7.22 6.40
C THR A 100 -19.44 -6.73 6.22
N VAL A 101 -19.06 -5.63 6.90
CA VAL A 101 -17.68 -5.12 6.95
C VAL A 101 -16.66 -6.19 7.35
N ALA A 102 -17.06 -7.18 8.14
CA ALA A 102 -16.18 -8.28 8.55
C ALA A 102 -15.66 -9.07 7.34
N VAL A 103 -16.50 -9.27 6.31
CA VAL A 103 -16.10 -9.97 5.08
C VAL A 103 -15.08 -9.13 4.32
N VAL A 104 -15.34 -7.83 4.16
CA VAL A 104 -14.42 -6.89 3.50
C VAL A 104 -13.09 -6.80 4.27
N ALA A 105 -13.15 -6.80 5.59
CA ALA A 105 -11.97 -6.78 6.46
C ALA A 105 -11.11 -8.03 6.29
N VAL A 106 -11.74 -9.22 6.25
CA VAL A 106 -11.04 -10.49 6.03
C VAL A 106 -10.40 -10.52 4.63
N ILE A 107 -11.12 -10.09 3.60
CA ILE A 107 -10.58 -10.04 2.23
C ILE A 107 -9.37 -9.10 2.20
N GLN A 108 -9.48 -7.90 2.74
CA GLN A 108 -8.36 -6.95 2.81
C GLN A 108 -7.18 -7.52 3.58
N TRP A 109 -7.41 -8.23 4.69
CA TRP A 109 -6.37 -8.85 5.48
C TRP A 109 -5.64 -9.95 4.69
N LEU A 110 -6.38 -10.81 3.97
CA LEU A 110 -5.80 -11.81 3.08
C LEU A 110 -4.99 -11.17 1.94
N SER A 111 -5.48 -10.06 1.37
CA SER A 111 -4.75 -9.30 0.37
C SER A 111 -3.45 -8.70 0.92
N SER A 112 -3.46 -8.21 2.17
CA SER A 112 -2.24 -7.75 2.85
C SER A 112 -1.23 -8.88 3.05
N ILE A 113 -1.68 -10.07 3.48
CA ILE A 113 -0.80 -11.25 3.60
C ILE A 113 -0.18 -11.63 2.25
N ALA A 114 -0.98 -11.63 1.18
CA ALA A 114 -0.48 -11.93 -0.16
C ALA A 114 0.57 -10.89 -0.61
N TRP A 115 0.34 -9.62 -0.30
CA TRP A 115 1.30 -8.54 -0.57
C TRP A 115 2.61 -8.73 0.20
N ASP A 116 2.53 -8.96 1.51
CA ASP A 116 3.71 -9.19 2.35
C ASP A 116 4.48 -10.44 1.92
N GLY A 117 3.77 -11.51 1.52
CA GLY A 117 4.38 -12.71 0.95
C GLY A 117 5.14 -12.46 -0.35
N LEU A 118 4.63 -11.60 -1.23
CA LEU A 118 5.36 -11.19 -2.45
C LEU A 118 6.61 -10.39 -2.13
N VAL A 119 6.53 -9.45 -1.19
CA VAL A 119 7.68 -8.65 -0.75
C VAL A 119 8.75 -9.56 -0.12
N GLY A 120 8.34 -10.49 0.74
CA GLY A 120 9.22 -11.49 1.35
C GLY A 120 9.85 -12.43 0.32
N LEU A 121 9.12 -12.84 -0.70
CA LEU A 121 9.64 -13.68 -1.79
C LEU A 121 10.77 -12.97 -2.54
N PHE A 122 10.54 -11.75 -3.01
CA PHE A 122 11.59 -10.99 -3.73
C PHE A 122 12.76 -10.62 -2.83
N GLY A 123 12.51 -10.30 -1.55
CA GLY A 123 13.56 -10.07 -0.57
C GLY A 123 14.41 -11.31 -0.32
N GLY A 124 13.77 -12.48 -0.19
CA GLY A 124 14.41 -13.78 -0.03
C GLY A 124 15.24 -14.18 -1.25
N GLU A 125 14.72 -13.99 -2.47
CA GLU A 125 15.49 -14.21 -3.71
C GLU A 125 16.73 -13.31 -3.76
N ALA A 126 16.57 -12.02 -3.48
CA ALA A 126 17.69 -11.08 -3.48
C ALA A 126 18.77 -11.44 -2.44
N LEU A 127 18.36 -11.88 -1.25
CA LEU A 127 19.28 -12.29 -0.18
C LEU A 127 19.97 -13.63 -0.49
N ALA A 128 19.23 -14.58 -1.08
CA ALA A 128 19.77 -15.86 -1.52
C ALA A 128 20.87 -15.67 -2.58
N GLU A 129 20.62 -14.82 -3.58
CA GLU A 129 21.58 -14.51 -4.64
C GLU A 129 22.81 -13.77 -4.10
N LEU A 130 22.61 -12.84 -3.16
CA LEU A 130 23.71 -12.05 -2.57
C LEU A 130 24.66 -12.90 -1.73
N LEU A 131 24.14 -13.87 -0.97
CA LEU A 131 24.91 -14.66 0.00
C LEU A 131 25.18 -16.10 -0.49
N GLY A 132 24.69 -16.48 -1.66
CA GLY A 132 24.83 -17.83 -2.22
C GLY A 132 24.17 -18.91 -1.35
N MET A 133 23.17 -18.55 -0.55
CA MET A 133 22.50 -19.45 0.38
C MET A 133 21.22 -20.03 -0.26
N PRO A 134 20.74 -21.21 0.19
CA PRO A 134 19.51 -21.77 -0.35
C PRO A 134 18.30 -20.88 -0.01
N PHE A 135 17.39 -20.73 -0.99
CA PHE A 135 16.22 -19.84 -0.92
C PHE A 135 15.41 -19.96 0.37
N TRP A 136 15.16 -21.18 0.86
CA TRP A 136 14.39 -21.40 2.09
C TRP A 136 15.04 -20.76 3.32
N LEU A 137 16.38 -20.70 3.39
CA LEU A 137 17.10 -20.07 4.48
C LEU A 137 16.99 -18.55 4.39
N ALA A 138 17.08 -18.01 3.18
CA ALA A 138 16.94 -16.59 2.93
C ALA A 138 15.52 -16.07 3.25
N VAL A 139 14.49 -16.84 2.92
CA VAL A 139 13.08 -16.51 3.24
C VAL A 139 12.80 -16.53 4.75
N VAL A 140 13.49 -17.36 5.53
CA VAL A 140 13.33 -17.38 6.99
C VAL A 140 13.95 -16.14 7.65
N ILE A 141 14.94 -15.52 6.99
CA ILE A 141 15.66 -14.35 7.51
C ILE A 141 14.90 -13.05 7.23
N VAL A 142 14.14 -13.00 6.12
CA VAL A 142 13.39 -11.84 5.63
C VAL A 142 11.97 -11.82 6.19
#